data_AF-A0A842ZWN6-F1
#
_entry.id   AF-A0A842ZWN6-F1
#
_cell.length_a   1.000
_cell.length_b   1.000
_cell.length_c   1.000
_cell.angle_alpha   90.00
_cell.angle_beta   90.00
_cell.angle_gamma   90.00
#
_symmetry.space_group_name_H-M   'P 1'
#
loop_
_entity.id
_entity.type
_entity.pdbx_description
1 polymer ?
#
loop_
_entity_poly.entity_id
_entity_poly.type
_entity_poly.pdbx_seq_one_letter_code
_entity_poly.pdbx_strand_id
1 'polypeptide(L)'
;MQEKSRIKLEHVELFYKFALAASSPVNSRRLNYLDTFSYLKHVVKKNEVKLTASEEKTGARILEHVGTYMMMLQLNKVLEDEWGKNRLQSKDNDIQNISQVVRLIRNAFAHDPFEPCWNISNSSKNKEFEIPGILTLKTVDLHGKKLERKHYGGPLALLRLLQFTKKKLEKSTT
;
A
#
# COMPACT_ATOMS: atom_id res chain seq x y z
N MET A 1 -5.63 21.94 -7.20
CA MET A 1 -5.78 20.86 -6.21
C MET A 1 -5.07 19.60 -6.67
N GLN A 2 -5.24 19.22 -7.94
CA GLN A 2 -4.66 18.02 -8.57
C GLN A 2 -3.13 17.92 -8.56
N GLU A 3 -2.37 19.01 -8.67
CA GLU A 3 -0.89 18.92 -8.68
C GLU A 3 -0.33 18.33 -7.36
N LYS A 4 -0.91 18.74 -6.22
CA LYS A 4 -0.54 18.17 -4.92
C LYS A 4 -0.90 16.69 -4.84
N SER A 5 -2.05 16.30 -5.41
CA SER A 5 -2.49 14.90 -5.46
C SER A 5 -1.59 14.06 -6.36
N ARG A 6 -1.17 14.60 -7.51
CA ARG A 6 -0.22 13.97 -8.44
C ARG A 6 1.11 13.69 -7.76
N ILE A 7 1.71 14.70 -7.11
CA ILE A 7 2.98 14.57 -6.38
C ILE A 7 2.88 13.49 -5.28
N LYS A 8 1.78 13.45 -4.51
CA LYS A 8 1.56 12.39 -3.50
C LYS A 8 1.57 11.00 -4.13
N LEU A 9 0.88 10.82 -5.25
CA LEU A 9 0.85 9.53 -5.95
C LEU A 9 2.22 9.15 -6.54
N GLU A 10 2.99 10.11 -7.04
CA GLU A 10 4.35 9.85 -7.55
C GLU A 10 5.30 9.43 -6.44
N HIS A 11 5.29 10.13 -5.30
CA HIS A 11 6.12 9.76 -4.14
C HIS A 11 5.77 8.38 -3.61
N VAL A 12 4.48 8.06 -3.49
CA VAL A 12 4.08 6.76 -2.95
C VAL A 12 4.30 5.63 -3.96
N GLU A 13 4.19 5.90 -5.26
CA GLU A 13 4.57 4.95 -6.32
C GLU A 13 6.05 4.60 -6.23
N LEU A 14 6.91 5.61 -6.07
CA LEU A 14 8.35 5.43 -5.92
C LEU A 14 8.66 4.59 -4.67
N PHE A 15 8.11 4.97 -3.52
CA PHE A 15 8.32 4.24 -2.27
C PHE A 15 7.83 2.79 -2.36
N TYR A 16 6.65 2.57 -2.96
CA TYR A 16 6.10 1.23 -3.11
C TYR A 16 6.96 0.36 -4.02
N LYS A 17 7.43 0.89 -5.15
CA LYS A 17 8.37 0.18 -6.04
C LYS A 17 9.68 -0.16 -5.33
N PHE A 18 10.23 0.77 -4.55
CA PHE A 18 11.42 0.54 -3.75
C PHE A 18 11.19 -0.59 -2.73
N ALA A 19 10.09 -0.53 -1.98
CA ALA A 19 9.73 -1.55 -0.98
C ALA A 19 9.59 -2.94 -1.61
N LEU A 20 8.95 -3.05 -2.79
CA LEU A 20 8.85 -4.30 -3.53
C LEU A 20 10.19 -4.81 -4.07
N ALA A 21 11.04 -3.92 -4.56
CA ALA A 21 12.36 -4.29 -5.03
C ALA A 21 13.23 -4.81 -3.88
N ALA A 22 13.15 -4.18 -2.70
CA ALA A 22 13.87 -4.57 -1.50
C ALA A 22 13.32 -5.84 -0.84
N SER A 23 12.01 -6.10 -0.93
CA SER A 23 11.37 -7.31 -0.40
C SER A 23 11.46 -8.53 -1.32
N SER A 24 11.85 -8.32 -2.58
CA SER A 24 11.92 -9.38 -3.58
C SER A 24 12.96 -10.45 -3.20
N PRO A 25 12.58 -11.74 -3.15
CA PRO A 25 13.50 -12.83 -2.90
C PRO A 25 14.64 -12.91 -3.92
N VAL A 26 14.42 -12.42 -5.14
CA VAL A 26 15.40 -12.40 -6.24
C VAL A 26 16.48 -11.35 -5.99
N ASN A 27 16.18 -10.33 -5.19
CA ASN A 27 17.09 -9.24 -4.83
C ASN A 27 17.68 -9.43 -3.43
N SER A 28 17.85 -10.68 -2.95
CA SER A 28 18.43 -11.00 -1.64
C SER A 28 19.94 -10.69 -1.54
N ARG A 29 20.37 -9.53 -2.02
CA ARG A 29 21.67 -8.95 -1.69
C ARG A 29 21.60 -8.52 -0.24
N ARG A 30 22.55 -8.99 0.56
CA ARG A 30 22.71 -8.55 1.95
C ARG A 30 22.87 -7.05 1.99
N LEU A 31 22.35 -6.42 3.04
CA LEU A 31 22.53 -4.99 3.22
C LEU A 31 24.02 -4.70 3.46
N ASN A 32 24.51 -3.61 2.86
CA ASN A 32 25.86 -3.16 3.12
C ASN A 32 25.85 -2.22 4.33
N TYR A 33 26.49 -2.64 5.41
CA TYR A 33 26.59 -1.87 6.65
C TYR A 33 27.93 -1.16 6.73
N LEU A 34 27.89 0.16 6.90
CA LEU A 34 29.06 0.97 7.21
C LEU A 34 29.68 0.52 8.53
N ASP A 35 31.01 0.52 8.63
CA ASP A 35 31.70 0.11 9.86
C ASP A 35 31.43 1.11 11.00
N THR A 36 31.32 2.39 10.67
CA THR A 36 30.89 3.46 11.57
C THR A 36 30.19 4.55 10.76
N PHE A 37 29.14 5.13 11.31
CA PHE A 37 28.45 6.30 10.76
C PHE A 37 28.14 7.27 11.91
N SER A 38 28.22 8.58 11.64
CA SER A 38 27.94 9.60 12.63
C SER A 38 27.05 10.72 12.10
N TYR A 39 26.17 11.22 12.96
CA TYR A 39 25.43 12.46 12.75
C TYR A 39 25.59 13.35 13.98
N LEU A 40 26.31 14.47 13.82
CA LEU A 40 26.73 15.34 14.92
C LEU A 40 27.47 14.52 16.01
N LYS A 41 26.98 14.55 17.25
CA LYS A 41 27.55 13.82 18.39
C LYS A 41 27.14 12.34 18.47
N HIS A 42 26.24 11.88 17.61
CA HIS A 42 25.76 10.50 17.63
C HIS A 42 26.61 9.66 16.69
N VAL A 43 27.31 8.68 17.25
CA VAL A 43 28.14 7.72 16.51
C VAL A 43 27.53 6.34 16.69
N VAL A 44 27.34 5.63 15.58
CA VAL A 44 26.80 4.28 15.57
C VAL A 44 27.83 3.38 14.88
N LYS A 45 28.19 2.29 15.55
CA LYS A 45 29.04 1.24 15.00
C LYS A 45 28.20 0.17 14.32
N LYS A 46 28.81 -0.55 13.39
CA LYS A 46 28.18 -1.63 12.63
C LYS A 46 27.46 -2.66 13.50
N ASN A 47 28.09 -3.10 14.59
CA ASN A 47 27.52 -4.13 15.46
C ASN A 47 26.26 -3.68 16.22
N GLU A 48 25.98 -2.38 16.26
CA GLU A 48 24.76 -1.83 16.89
C GLU A 48 23.55 -1.86 15.95
N VAL A 49 23.77 -1.91 14.62
CA VAL A 49 22.69 -1.84 13.61
C VAL A 49 22.66 -3.00 12.62
N LYS A 50 23.74 -3.81 12.57
CA LYS A 50 23.83 -4.94 11.66
C LYS A 50 22.79 -5.99 12.03
N LEU A 51 21.94 -6.32 11.07
CA LEU A 51 20.97 -7.39 11.20
C LEU A 51 21.61 -8.74 10.80
N THR A 52 21.10 -9.82 11.37
CA THR A 52 21.29 -11.17 10.86
C THR A 52 20.53 -11.35 9.54
N ALA A 53 20.89 -12.37 8.76
CA ALA A 53 20.18 -12.65 7.50
C ALA A 53 18.68 -12.94 7.70
N SER A 54 18.29 -13.51 8.85
CA SER A 54 16.88 -13.77 9.18
C SER A 54 16.13 -12.47 9.49
N GLU A 55 16.76 -11.57 10.23
CA GLU A 55 16.22 -10.25 10.54
C GLU A 55 16.13 -9.38 9.28
N GLU A 56 17.13 -9.39 8.40
CA GLU A 56 17.06 -8.71 7.09
C GLU A 56 15.86 -9.20 6.27
N LYS A 57 15.66 -10.53 6.19
CA LYS A 57 14.52 -11.11 5.49
C LYS A 57 13.17 -10.71 6.10
N THR A 58 13.11 -10.63 7.43
CA THR A 58 11.92 -10.20 8.16
C THR A 58 11.64 -8.72 7.94
N GLY A 59 12.66 -7.88 8.07
CA GLY A 59 12.59 -6.44 7.80
C GLY A 59 12.18 -6.13 6.36
N ALA A 60 12.67 -6.88 5.38
CA ALA A 60 12.30 -6.74 3.98
C ALA A 60 10.81 -7.03 3.74
N ARG A 61 10.24 -8.05 4.41
CA ARG A 61 8.79 -8.34 4.36
C ARG A 61 7.97 -7.24 5.04
N ILE A 62 8.42 -6.76 6.18
CA ILE A 62 7.79 -5.64 6.90
C ILE A 62 7.79 -4.38 6.02
N LEU A 63 8.89 -4.10 5.33
CA LEU A 63 9.00 -2.95 4.43
C LEU A 63 7.95 -2.99 3.33
N GLU A 64 7.63 -4.16 2.80
CA GLU A 64 6.54 -4.31 1.84
C GLU A 64 5.15 -4.07 2.45
N HIS A 65 4.90 -4.55 3.68
CA HIS A 65 3.66 -4.26 4.40
C HIS A 65 3.50 -2.75 4.60
N VAL A 66 4.55 -2.08 5.06
CA VAL A 66 4.59 -0.62 5.21
C VAL A 66 4.41 0.08 3.87
N GLY A 67 5.07 -0.39 2.81
CA GLY A 67 4.89 0.10 1.44
C GLY A 67 3.44 0.03 0.98
N THR A 68 2.80 -1.12 1.19
CA THR A 68 1.39 -1.36 0.86
C THR A 68 0.48 -0.43 1.64
N TYR A 69 0.70 -0.32 2.96
CA TYR A 69 -0.08 0.54 3.82
C TYR A 69 0.03 2.02 3.42
N MET A 70 1.26 2.51 3.21
CA MET A 70 1.51 3.88 2.78
C MET A 70 0.85 4.19 1.45
N MET A 71 0.91 3.26 0.48
CA MET A 71 0.20 3.40 -0.79
C MET A 71 -1.31 3.52 -0.59
N MET A 72 -1.92 2.68 0.24
CA MET A 72 -3.36 2.76 0.51
C MET A 72 -3.74 4.03 1.27
N LEU A 73 -2.91 4.50 2.20
CA LEU A 73 -3.13 5.78 2.89
C LEU A 73 -3.14 6.95 1.91
N GLN A 74 -2.14 7.03 1.04
CA GLN A 74 -2.02 8.14 0.08
C GLN A 74 -3.11 8.07 -0.99
N LEU A 75 -3.40 6.89 -1.54
CA LEU A 75 -4.54 6.71 -2.45
C LEU A 75 -5.84 7.12 -1.77
N ASN A 76 -6.08 6.70 -0.52
CA ASN A 76 -7.29 7.08 0.19
C ASN A 76 -7.41 8.60 0.34
N LYS A 77 -6.30 9.27 0.68
CA LYS A 77 -6.27 10.72 0.86
C LYS A 77 -6.54 11.44 -0.47
N VAL A 78 -5.90 11.00 -1.56
CA VAL A 78 -6.12 11.57 -2.90
C VAL A 78 -7.54 11.37 -3.37
N LEU A 79 -8.10 10.16 -3.18
CA LEU A 79 -9.49 9.88 -3.53
C LEU A 79 -10.47 10.77 -2.75
N GLU A 80 -10.18 11.05 -1.48
CA GLU A 80 -10.98 11.96 -0.65
C GLU A 80 -10.82 13.43 -1.04
N ASP A 81 -9.60 13.86 -1.37
CA ASP A 81 -9.32 15.24 -1.77
C ASP A 81 -10.00 15.57 -3.11
N GLU A 82 -10.06 14.62 -4.05
CA GLU A 82 -10.50 14.87 -5.43
C GLU A 82 -11.97 14.47 -5.68
N TRP A 83 -12.50 13.47 -4.98
CA TRP A 83 -13.89 13.02 -5.12
C TRP A 83 -14.73 13.13 -3.84
N GLY A 84 -14.17 13.73 -2.78
CA GLY A 84 -14.88 14.01 -1.54
C GLY A 84 -15.08 12.80 -0.62
N LYS A 85 -15.74 13.07 0.52
CA LYS A 85 -16.02 12.06 1.55
C LYS A 85 -17.09 11.06 1.14
N ASN A 86 -18.00 11.45 0.23
CA ASN A 86 -19.07 10.61 -0.30
C ASN A 86 -18.62 9.69 -1.45
N ARG A 87 -17.35 9.67 -1.85
CA ARG A 87 -16.79 8.80 -2.92
C ARG A 87 -17.17 7.32 -2.83
N LEU A 88 -17.44 6.81 -1.63
CA LEU A 88 -17.90 5.42 -1.38
C LEU A 88 -19.31 5.14 -1.92
N GLN A 89 -20.05 6.21 -2.27
CA GLN A 89 -21.39 6.24 -2.85
C GLN A 89 -21.38 6.95 -4.21
N SER A 90 -20.20 7.11 -4.83
CA SER A 90 -20.07 7.71 -6.16
C SER A 90 -20.95 6.99 -7.17
N LYS A 91 -21.51 7.74 -8.14
CA LYS A 91 -22.20 7.17 -9.30
C LYS A 91 -21.21 6.61 -10.34
N ASP A 92 -19.95 7.07 -10.31
CA ASP A 92 -18.87 6.44 -11.08
C ASP A 92 -18.42 5.18 -10.34
N ASN A 93 -18.77 4.02 -10.91
CA ASN A 93 -18.45 2.70 -10.37
C ASN A 93 -16.96 2.49 -10.16
N ASP A 94 -16.10 3.06 -11.01
CA ASP A 94 -14.65 2.94 -10.84
C ASP A 94 -14.21 3.66 -9.57
N ILE A 95 -14.67 4.90 -9.38
CA ILE A 95 -14.36 5.68 -8.18
C ILE A 95 -14.90 5.01 -6.93
N GLN A 96 -16.12 4.47 -7.01
CA GLN A 96 -16.72 3.74 -5.90
C GLN A 96 -15.89 2.50 -5.54
N ASN A 97 -15.61 1.63 -6.51
CA ASN A 97 -14.92 0.36 -6.28
C ASN A 97 -13.48 0.58 -5.81
N ILE A 98 -12.74 1.50 -6.43
CA ILE A 98 -11.38 1.86 -5.98
C ILE A 98 -11.42 2.38 -4.55
N SER A 99 -12.36 3.28 -4.23
CA SER A 99 -12.48 3.84 -2.89
C SER A 99 -12.80 2.77 -1.84
N GLN A 100 -13.63 1.78 -2.19
CA GLN A 100 -13.94 0.65 -1.30
C GLN A 100 -12.72 -0.24 -1.08
N VAL A 101 -12.05 -0.66 -2.16
CA VAL A 101 -10.84 -1.50 -2.08
C VAL A 101 -9.76 -0.81 -1.24
N VAL A 102 -9.43 0.44 -1.57
CA VAL A 102 -8.42 1.22 -0.87
C VAL A 102 -8.75 1.36 0.61
N ARG A 103 -10.02 1.67 0.94
CA ARG A 103 -10.47 1.78 2.33
C ARG A 103 -10.33 0.45 3.08
N LEU A 104 -10.74 -0.66 2.47
CA LEU A 104 -10.73 -1.98 3.11
C LEU A 104 -9.30 -2.46 3.36
N ILE A 105 -8.41 -2.32 2.37
CA ILE A 105 -7.00 -2.69 2.53
C ILE A 105 -6.36 -1.79 3.60
N ARG A 106 -6.53 -0.46 3.53
CA ARG A 106 -6.02 0.46 4.56
C ARG A 106 -6.49 0.07 5.96
N ASN A 107 -7.78 -0.24 6.13
CA ASN A 107 -8.33 -0.65 7.42
C ASN A 107 -7.70 -1.94 7.96
N ALA A 108 -7.29 -2.85 7.08
CA ALA A 108 -6.62 -4.07 7.53
C ALA A 108 -5.25 -3.80 8.18
N PHE A 109 -4.57 -2.72 7.80
CA PHE A 109 -3.31 -2.28 8.38
C PHE A 109 -3.46 -1.30 9.55
N ALA A 110 -4.66 -0.75 9.80
CA ALA A 110 -4.83 0.42 10.66
C ALA A 110 -4.51 0.15 12.15
N HIS A 111 -4.69 -1.08 12.62
CA HIS A 111 -4.45 -1.46 14.01
C HIS A 111 -3.08 -2.09 14.22
N ASP A 112 -2.65 -2.93 13.27
CA ASP A 112 -1.33 -3.57 13.28
C ASP A 112 -0.75 -3.58 11.85
N PRO A 113 0.17 -2.67 11.53
CA PRO A 113 0.80 -2.64 10.21
C PRO A 113 1.74 -3.81 9.94
N PHE A 114 2.24 -4.49 10.97
CA PHE A 114 3.18 -5.61 10.83
C PHE A 114 2.44 -6.93 10.66
N GLU A 115 1.28 -7.07 11.31
CA GLU A 115 0.38 -8.23 11.20
C GLU A 115 -1.05 -7.83 10.75
N PRO A 116 -1.19 -7.28 9.53
CA PRO A 116 -2.47 -6.74 9.08
C PRO A 116 -3.54 -7.83 9.02
N CYS A 117 -4.73 -7.50 9.53
CA CYS A 117 -5.89 -8.39 9.56
C CYS A 117 -7.12 -7.65 9.06
N TRP A 118 -7.90 -8.29 8.20
CA TRP A 118 -9.09 -7.69 7.61
C TRP A 118 -10.12 -7.26 8.66
N ASN A 119 -10.44 -5.98 8.69
CA ASN A 119 -11.53 -5.42 9.46
C ASN A 119 -12.67 -4.99 8.53
N ILE A 120 -13.56 -5.93 8.20
CA ILE A 120 -14.68 -5.73 7.27
C ILE A 120 -15.96 -5.40 8.05
N SER A 121 -16.55 -4.23 7.80
CA SER A 121 -17.85 -3.84 8.38
C SER A 121 -19.01 -4.56 7.71
N ASN A 122 -20.16 -4.65 8.39
CA ASN A 122 -21.37 -5.30 7.84
C ASN A 122 -21.78 -4.78 6.45
N SER A 123 -21.66 -3.47 6.21
CA SER A 123 -21.98 -2.84 4.92
C SER A 123 -21.08 -3.28 3.75
N SER A 124 -19.94 -3.91 4.03
CA SER A 124 -18.94 -4.36 3.06
C SER A 124 -18.73 -5.88 3.09
N LYS A 125 -19.46 -6.60 3.95
CA LYS A 125 -19.36 -8.05 4.08
C LYS A 125 -20.04 -8.74 2.90
N ASN A 126 -19.45 -9.84 2.42
CA ASN A 126 -19.98 -10.66 1.32
C ASN A 126 -20.25 -9.88 0.02
N LYS A 127 -19.43 -8.85 -0.23
CA LYS A 127 -19.41 -8.07 -1.45
C LYS A 127 -18.19 -8.36 -2.31
N GLU A 128 -18.33 -8.03 -3.58
CA GLU A 128 -17.27 -8.06 -4.58
C GLU A 128 -17.07 -6.64 -5.12
N PHE A 129 -15.81 -6.20 -5.15
CA PHE A 129 -15.42 -4.91 -5.72
C PHE A 129 -14.45 -5.19 -6.86
N GLU A 130 -14.87 -4.88 -8.08
CA GLU A 130 -14.11 -5.14 -9.30
C GLU A 130 -13.60 -3.84 -9.92
N ILE A 131 -12.32 -3.83 -10.27
CA ILE A 131 -11.72 -2.84 -11.15
C ILE A 131 -11.25 -3.62 -12.39
N PRO A 132 -11.98 -3.55 -13.52
CA PRO A 132 -11.75 -4.43 -14.67
C PRO A 132 -10.30 -4.43 -15.16
N GLY A 133 -9.74 -5.62 -15.34
CA GLY A 133 -8.35 -5.82 -15.79
C GLY A 133 -7.26 -5.45 -14.79
N ILE A 134 -7.64 -5.07 -13.55
CA ILE A 134 -6.69 -4.68 -12.49
C ILE A 134 -6.79 -5.63 -11.30
N LEU A 135 -7.94 -5.67 -10.64
CA LEU A 135 -8.16 -6.54 -9.49
C LEU A 135 -9.65 -6.73 -9.17
N THR A 136 -9.92 -7.82 -8.47
CA THR A 136 -11.22 -8.12 -7.87
C THR A 136 -11.01 -8.46 -6.40
N LEU A 137 -11.65 -7.72 -5.50
CA LEU A 137 -11.63 -7.98 -4.05
C LEU A 137 -12.96 -8.61 -3.62
N LYS A 138 -12.92 -9.88 -3.26
CA LYS A 138 -14.05 -10.61 -2.69
C LYS A 138 -13.93 -10.61 -1.17
N THR A 139 -14.94 -10.10 -0.48
CA THR A 139 -14.89 -9.92 0.99
C THR A 139 -15.49 -11.09 1.78
N VAL A 140 -15.97 -12.13 1.08
CA VAL A 140 -16.52 -13.34 1.69
C VAL A 140 -15.48 -13.98 2.61
N ASP A 141 -15.89 -14.22 3.85
CA ASP A 141 -15.07 -14.82 4.91
C ASP A 141 -13.73 -14.13 5.16
N LEU A 142 -13.54 -12.86 4.80
CA LEU A 142 -12.28 -12.17 5.04
C LEU A 142 -12.18 -11.56 6.44
N HIS A 143 -13.29 -11.17 7.07
CA HIS A 143 -13.27 -10.52 8.39
C HIS A 143 -12.49 -11.34 9.42
N GLY A 144 -11.53 -10.70 10.11
CA GLY A 144 -10.66 -11.32 11.10
C GLY A 144 -9.49 -12.14 10.54
N LYS A 145 -9.44 -12.40 9.23
CA LYS A 145 -8.34 -13.13 8.61
C LYS A 145 -7.13 -12.23 8.38
N LYS A 146 -5.93 -12.82 8.45
CA LYS A 146 -4.69 -12.15 8.05
C LYS A 146 -4.80 -11.68 6.60
N LEU A 147 -4.33 -10.47 6.33
CA LEU A 147 -4.26 -9.93 4.99
C LEU A 147 -3.15 -10.65 4.21
N GLU A 148 -3.51 -11.25 3.09
CA GLU A 148 -2.61 -11.96 2.20
C GLU A 148 -2.66 -11.35 0.80
N ARG A 149 -1.53 -11.42 0.08
CA ARG A 149 -1.39 -10.93 -1.31
C ARG A 149 -2.48 -11.45 -2.24
N LYS A 150 -2.84 -12.73 -2.10
CA LYS A 150 -3.85 -13.39 -2.96
C LYS A 150 -5.24 -12.74 -2.86
N HIS A 151 -5.57 -12.08 -1.74
CA HIS A 151 -6.87 -11.45 -1.55
C HIS A 151 -7.11 -10.26 -2.46
N TYR A 152 -6.05 -9.60 -2.95
CA TYR A 152 -6.14 -8.40 -3.79
C TYR A 152 -5.39 -8.53 -5.13
N GLY A 153 -5.03 -9.75 -5.54
CA GLY A 153 -4.30 -10.00 -6.80
C GLY A 153 -2.78 -9.75 -6.73
N GLY A 154 -2.24 -9.56 -5.53
CA GLY A 154 -0.82 -9.38 -5.27
C GLY A 154 -0.29 -7.97 -5.53
N PRO A 155 1.02 -7.73 -5.28
CA PRO A 155 1.58 -6.39 -5.28
C PRO A 155 1.46 -5.63 -6.61
N LEU A 156 1.58 -6.36 -7.73
CA LEU A 156 1.46 -5.77 -9.06
C LEU A 156 0.05 -5.21 -9.32
N ALA A 157 -0.98 -5.87 -8.81
CA ALA A 157 -2.36 -5.40 -8.95
C ALA A 157 -2.56 -4.04 -8.27
N LEU A 158 -1.94 -3.83 -7.10
CA LEU A 158 -1.98 -2.54 -6.40
C LEU A 158 -1.20 -1.45 -7.13
N LEU A 159 -0.06 -1.80 -7.74
CA LEU A 159 0.68 -0.86 -8.59
C LEU A 159 -0.16 -0.44 -9.81
N ARG A 160 -0.89 -1.38 -10.44
CA ARG A 160 -1.82 -1.09 -11.54
C ARG A 160 -3.01 -0.24 -11.07
N LEU A 161 -3.55 -0.50 -9.89
CA LEU A 161 -4.61 0.31 -9.28
C LEU A 161 -4.17 1.77 -9.10
N LEU A 162 -2.95 2.00 -8.61
CA LEU A 162 -2.40 3.34 -8.47
C LEU A 162 -2.25 4.04 -9.84
N GLN A 163 -1.68 3.34 -10.83
CA GLN A 163 -1.55 3.88 -12.20
C GLN A 163 -2.90 4.22 -12.82
N PHE A 164 -3.91 3.38 -12.60
CA PHE A 164 -5.27 3.65 -13.05
C PHE A 164 -5.87 4.88 -12.38
N THR A 165 -5.66 5.03 -11.06
CA THR A 165 -6.11 6.20 -10.31
C THR A 165 -5.47 7.48 -10.85
N LYS A 166 -4.17 7.46 -11.16
CA LYS A 166 -3.48 8.60 -11.82
C LYS A 166 -4.14 8.97 -13.16
N LYS A 167 -4.41 7.98 -14.02
CA LYS A 167 -5.10 8.22 -15.30
C LYS A 167 -6.52 8.78 -15.12
N LYS A 168 -7.24 8.35 -14.08
CA LYS A 168 -8.57 8.88 -13.77
C LYS A 168 -8.52 10.35 -13.34
N LEU A 169 -7.50 10.75 -12.58
CA LEU A 169 -7.27 12.16 -12.23
C LEU A 169 -7.01 13.00 -13.48
N GLU A 170 -6.16 12.52 -14.39
CA GLU A 170 -5.85 13.21 -15.65
C GLU A 170 -7.07 13.35 -16.57
N LYS A 171 -8.00 12.38 -16.57
CA LYS A 171 -9.22 12.49 -17.38
C LYS A 171 -10.26 13.44 -16.78
N SER A 172 -10.26 13.64 -15.46
CA SER A 172 -11.17 14.60 -14.81
C SER A 172 -10.88 16.06 -15.14
N THR A 173 -9.79 16.35 -15.86
CA THR A 173 -9.39 17.70 -16.30
C THR A 173 -9.76 18.07 -17.73
N THR A 174 -10.35 17.13 -18.48
CA THR A 174 -10.75 17.34 -19.89
C THR A 174 -12.26 17.39 -19.98
#